data_AF-D6BDU3-F1
#
_entry.id   AF-D6BDU3-F1
#
_cell.length_a   1.000
_cell.length_b   1.000
_cell.length_c   1.000
_cell.angle_alpha   90.00
_cell.angle_beta   90.00
_cell.angle_gamma   90.00
#
_symmetry.space_group_name_H-M   'P 1'
#
loop_
_entity.id
_entity.type
_entity.pdbx_description
1 polymer ?
#
loop_
_entity_poly.entity_id
_entity_poly.type
_entity_poly.pdbx_seq_one_letter_code
_entity_poly.pdbx_strand_id
1 'polypeptide(L)' 'MIAINVNDIFDKMIGNEDEVIIKRDNQADDLVLLTAKKYNAILEELKRFQYWNEIDKRMEDLHAGKGQIHELIEVDDD' A
#
# COMPACT_ATOMS: atom_id res chain seq x y z
N MET A 1 36.71 7.23 -1.84
CA MET A 1 35.31 7.48 -2.24
C MET A 1 34.85 6.26 -3.03
N ILE A 2 33.97 5.43 -2.47
CA ILE A 2 33.41 4.29 -3.21
C ILE A 2 32.28 4.87 -4.07
N ALA A 3 32.51 4.97 -5.38
CA ALA A 3 31.48 5.33 -6.32
C ALA A 3 30.67 4.06 -6.63
N ILE A 4 29.48 3.94 -6.04
CA ILE A 4 28.55 2.89 -6.42
C ILE A 4 27.86 3.35 -7.70
N ASN A 5 27.98 2.58 -8.78
CA ASN A 5 27.30 2.86 -10.03
C ASN A 5 25.80 2.61 -9.84
N VAL A 6 24.98 3.57 -10.28
CA VAL A 6 23.51 3.46 -10.24
C VAL A 6 23.04 2.24 -11.03
N ASN A 7 23.73 1.84 -12.10
CA ASN A 7 23.40 0.65 -12.88
C ASN A 7 23.57 -0.64 -12.06
N ASP A 8 24.60 -0.74 -11.20
CA ASP A 8 24.81 -1.92 -10.35
C ASP A 8 23.68 -2.06 -9.30
N ILE A 9 23.07 -0.94 -8.89
CA ILE A 9 21.90 -0.92 -8.01
C ILE A 9 20.67 -1.42 -8.78
N PHE A 10 20.47 -0.97 -10.02
CA PHE A 10 19.38 -1.44 -10.87
C PHE A 10 19.48 -2.94 -11.14
N ASP A 11 20.66 -3.45 -11.49
CA ASP A 11 20.88 -4.87 -11.77
C ASP A 11 20.56 -5.74 -10.54
N LYS A 12 20.92 -5.28 -9.34
CA LYS A 12 20.54 -5.95 -8.08
C LYS A 12 19.04 -5.96 -7.82
N MET A 13 18.32 -4.89 -8.19
CA MET A 13 16.88 -4.80 -7.94
C MET A 13 16.01 -5.51 -8.99
N ILE A 14 16.40 -5.50 -10.26
CA ILE A 14 15.59 -6.00 -11.38
C ILE A 14 15.48 -7.53 -11.39
N GLY A 15 16.45 -8.25 -10.78
CA GLY A 15 16.45 -9.72 -10.73
C GLY A 15 15.82 -10.35 -9.47
N ASN A 16 15.76 -9.62 -8.36
CA ASN A 16 15.49 -10.25 -7.05
C ASN A 16 14.22 -9.75 -6.33
N GLU A 17 13.50 -8.75 -6.87
CA GLU A 17 12.38 -8.07 -6.18
C GLU A 17 12.76 -7.45 -4.81
N ASP A 18 14.05 -7.32 -4.56
CA ASP A 18 14.63 -6.81 -3.33
C ASP A 18 14.54 -5.28 -3.24
N GLU A 19 14.53 -4.79 -2.00
CA GLU A 19 14.62 -3.36 -1.67
C GLU A 19 16.06 -3.02 -1.35
N VAL A 20 16.50 -1.85 -1.76
CA VAL A 20 17.82 -1.33 -1.37
C VAL A 20 17.61 -0.22 -0.35
N ILE A 21 18.12 -0.42 0.86
CA ILE A 21 18.12 0.58 1.92
C ILE A 21 19.47 1.29 1.92
N ILE A 22 19.45 2.57 1.62
CA ILE A 22 20.61 3.46 1.68
C ILE A 22 20.59 4.13 3.05
N LYS A 23 21.44 3.65 3.95
CA LYS A 23 21.64 4.23 5.27
C LYS A 23 22.60 5.41 5.21
N ARG A 24 22.28 6.49 5.92
CA ARG A 24 23.21 7.59 6.12
C ARG A 24 23.88 7.46 7.48
N ASP A 25 25.17 7.74 7.53
CA ASP A 25 25.98 7.68 8.76
C ASP A 25 25.79 8.93 9.66
N ASN A 26 24.70 9.67 9.44
CA ASN A 26 24.29 10.82 10.21
C ASN A 26 22.86 10.60 10.73
N GLN A 27 22.36 11.50 11.57
CA GLN A 27 20.99 11.40 12.11
C GLN A 27 19.89 11.75 11.08
N ALA A 28 20.19 11.73 9.77
CA ALA A 28 19.18 11.97 8.74
C ALA A 28 18.45 10.68 8.40
N ASP A 29 17.29 10.83 7.76
CA ASP A 29 16.44 9.69 7.38
C ASP A 29 17.13 8.78 6.35
N ASP A 30 16.89 7.47 6.51
CA ASP A 30 17.29 6.45 5.54
C ASP A 30 16.45 6.55 4.26
N LEU A 31 17.03 6.19 3.12
CA LEU A 31 16.32 6.13 1.85
C LEU A 31 16.09 4.68 1.45
N VAL A 32 14.88 4.36 0.98
CA VAL A 32 14.54 3.04 0.44
C VAL A 32 14.28 3.17 -1.06
N LEU A 33 14.97 2.35 -1.86
CA LEU A 33 14.73 2.20 -3.28
C LEU A 33 13.92 0.92 -3.50
N LEU A 34 12.83 1.08 -4.25
CA LEU A 34 11.88 0.02 -4.59
C LEU A 34 11.65 0.02 -6.10
N THR A 35 11.35 -1.15 -6.65
CA THR A 35 10.83 -1.21 -8.02
C THR A 35 9.42 -0.63 -8.06
N ALA A 36 9.04 -0.03 -9.19
CA ALA A 36 7.68 0.48 -9.39
C ALA A 36 6.62 -0.61 -9.22
N LYS A 37 6.95 -1.87 -9.62
CA LYS A 37 6.09 -3.04 -9.41
C LYS A 37 5.79 -3.25 -7.93
N LYS A 38 6.82 -3.25 -7.07
CA LYS A 38 6.67 -3.45 -5.62
C LYS A 38 5.93 -2.29 -4.97
N TYR A 39 6.27 -1.05 -5.35
CA TYR A 39 5.55 0.15 -4.89
C TYR A 39 4.05 0.07 -5.19
N ASN A 40 3.67 -0.29 -6.42
CA ASN A 40 2.26 -0.42 -6.80
C ASN A 40 1.55 -1.55 -6.04
N ALA A 41 2.21 -2.69 -5.84
CA ALA A 41 1.65 -3.78 -5.03
C ALA A 41 1.35 -3.33 -3.58
N ILE A 42 2.27 -2.59 -2.95
CA ILE A 42 2.05 -2.02 -1.61
C ILE A 42 0.82 -1.10 -1.61
N LEU A 43 0.67 -0.24 -2.62
CA LEU A 43 -0.50 0.65 -2.70
C LEU A 43 -1.82 -0.12 -2.86
N GLU A 44 -1.84 -1.21 -3.62
CA GLU A 44 -3.02 -2.06 -3.77
C GLU A 44 -3.38 -2.76 -2.47
N GLU A 45 -2.39 -3.28 -1.74
CA GLU A 45 -2.62 -3.88 -0.43
C GLU A 45 -3.13 -2.88 0.60
N LEU A 46 -2.61 -1.65 0.59
CA LEU A 46 -3.09 -0.57 1.45
C LEU A 46 -4.55 -0.23 1.17
N LYS A 47 -4.96 -0.17 -0.10
CA LYS A 47 -6.37 0.04 -0.48
C LYS A 47 -7.26 -1.10 0.01
N ARG A 48 -6.82 -2.35 -0.18
CA ARG A 48 -7.54 -3.54 0.31
C ARG A 48 -7.68 -3.51 1.84
N PHE A 49 -6.62 -3.12 2.55
CA PHE A 49 -6.63 -2.98 4.00
C PHE A 49 -7.60 -1.89 4.47
N GLN A 50 -7.61 -0.73 3.82
CA GLN A 50 -8.57 0.35 4.11
C GLN A 50 -10.02 -0.11 3.93
N TYR A 51 -10.31 -0.86 2.86
CA TYR A 51 -11.63 -1.43 2.63
C TYR A 51 -12.06 -2.37 3.75
N TRP A 52 -11.18 -3.27 4.19
CA TRP A 52 -11.49 -4.18 5.32
C TRP A 52 -11.72 -3.43 6.63
N ASN A 53 -10.90 -2.41 6.93
CA ASN A 53 -11.13 -1.57 8.11
C ASN A 53 -12.48 -0.86 8.07
N GLU A 54 -12.94 -0.44 6.88
CA GLU A 54 -14.26 0.17 6.74
C GLU A 54 -15.38 -0.85 7.01
N ILE A 55 -15.24 -2.09 6.53
CA ILE A 55 -16.17 -3.18 6.85
C ILE A 55 -16.23 -3.41 8.35
N ASP A 56 -15.08 -3.55 9.01
CA ASP A 56 -15.01 -3.81 10.46
C ASP A 56 -15.71 -2.69 11.24
N LYS A 57 -15.44 -1.43 10.88
CA LYS A 57 -16.11 -0.28 11.49
C LYS A 57 -17.62 -0.30 11.28
N ARG A 58 -18.08 -0.63 10.06
CA ARG A 58 -19.53 -0.74 9.77
C ARG A 58 -20.16 -1.90 10.55
N MET A 59 -19.46 -3.01 10.75
CA MET A 59 -19.93 -4.11 11.60
C MET A 59 -20.06 -3.69 13.07
N GLU A 60 -19.09 -2.94 13.60
CA GLU A 60 -19.19 -2.37 14.95
C GLU A 60 -20.38 -1.42 15.10
N ASP A 61 -20.60 -0.54 14.11
CA ASP A 61 -21.76 0.36 14.12
C ASP A 61 -23.09 -0.42 14.07
N LEU A 62 -23.17 -1.51 13.30
CA LEU A 62 -24.34 -2.41 13.30
C LEU A 62 -24.56 -3.07 14.65
N HIS A 63 -23.51 -3.63 15.27
CA HIS A 63 -23.59 -4.23 16.62
C HIS A 63 -23.97 -3.21 17.70
N ALA A 64 -23.57 -1.94 17.54
CA ALA A 64 -23.95 -0.84 18.41
C ALA A 64 -25.37 -0.30 18.13
N GLY A 65 -26.12 -0.90 17.19
CA GLY A 65 -27.49 -0.50 16.85
C GLY A 65 -27.59 0.76 15.99
N LYS A 66 -26.50 1.21 15.37
CA LYS A 66 -26.46 2.39 14.49
C LYS A 66 -26.70 2.07 13.01
N GLY A 67 -27.20 0.87 12.71
CA GLY A 67 -27.59 0.48 11.36
C GLY A 67 -28.68 1.38 10.79
N GLN A 68 -28.61 1.65 9.48
CA GLN A 68 -29.67 2.33 8.76
C GLN A 68 -30.48 1.31 7.97
N ILE A 69 -31.81 1.36 8.10
CA ILE A 69 -32.73 0.57 7.28
C ILE A 69 -32.97 1.37 6.00
N HIS A 70 -32.79 0.74 4.84
CA HIS A 70 -33.16 1.30 3.54
C HIS A 70 -34.06 0.30 2.81
N GLU A 71 -35.09 0.82 2.16
CA GLU A 71 -35.86 0.05 1.18
C GLU A 71 -35.07 -0.06 -0.12
N LEU A 72 -35.18 -1.20 -0.80
CA LEU A 72 -34.56 -1.40 -2.10
C LEU A 72 -35.27 -0.52 -3.12
N ILE A 73 -34.52 0.28 -3.88
CA ILE A 73 -35.05 1.04 -5.01
C ILE A 73 -34.81 0.19 -6.26
N GLU A 74 -35.89 -0.23 -6.90
CA GLU A 74 -35.83 -0.83 -8.23
C GLU A 74 -35.46 0.27 -9.22
N VAL A 75 -34.39 0.04 -9.98
CA VAL A 75 -34.01 0.90 -11.10
C VAL A 75 -34.46 0.16 -12.34
N ASP A 76 -35.42 0.73 -13.08
CA ASP A 76 -35.85 0.17 -14.36
C ASP A 76 -34.69 0.26 -15.36
N ASP A 77 -34.37 -0.87 -16.00
CA ASP A 77 -33.35 -0.99 -17.04
C ASP A 77 -33.87 -0.41 -18.39
N ASP A 78 -34.06 0.90 -18.48
CA ASP A 78 -34.34 1.59 -19.76
C ASP A 78 -33.07 1.79 -20.63
#